data_AF-A0A2G9YAY0-F1
#
_entry.id   AF-A0A2G9YAY0-F1
#
_cell.length_a   1.000
_cell.length_b   1.000
_cell.length_c   1.000
_cell.angle_alpha   90.00
_cell.angle_beta   90.00
_cell.angle_gamma   90.00
#
_symmetry.space_group_name_H-M   'P 1'
#
loop_
_entity.id
_entity.type
_entity.pdbx_description
1 polymer ?
#
loop_
_entity_poly.entity_id
_entity_poly.type
_entity_poly.pdbx_seq_one_letter_code
_entity_poly.pdbx_strand_id
1 'polypeptide(L)'
;LTSEVVTSHIKWANPYYKGKIKVLVVAPTWSQRETVELAQRLSIDYQAIMTHSYLEYDTGRDAYMVVSPSVVKEVVKERLNQDYDVVIMGKVDWQMFPPEVRLAILKKVFKGAGLLYIDPPKDEELDKLFSGERLESSFIFSGIPFSSLPALQNIPSENIIRMSRFGKGKVCVLNYGETDKSPYQSLTPFKGGYDESAFYY
;
A
#
# COMPACT_ATOMS: atom_id res chain seq x y z
N LEU A 1 -15.89 2.81 3.70
CA LEU A 1 -15.02 2.34 4.81
C LEU A 1 -15.50 3.02 6.08
N THR A 2 -15.85 2.26 7.14
CA THR A 2 -16.34 2.80 8.42
C THR A 2 -15.26 2.69 9.50
N SER A 3 -15.14 3.71 10.35
CA SER A 3 -14.26 3.73 11.52
C SER A 3 -14.95 3.35 12.83
N GLU A 4 -16.26 3.07 12.80
CA GLU A 4 -17.07 2.76 13.99
C GLU A 4 -16.58 1.50 14.72
N VAL A 5 -16.15 0.49 13.97
CA VAL A 5 -15.56 -0.73 14.52
C VAL A 5 -14.07 -0.48 14.78
N VAL A 6 -13.69 -0.32 16.04
CA VAL A 6 -12.31 -0.11 16.48
C VAL A 6 -11.65 -1.44 16.81
N THR A 7 -10.50 -1.74 16.19
CA THR A 7 -9.72 -2.93 16.58
C THR A 7 -8.89 -2.64 17.82
N SER A 8 -8.62 -3.64 18.66
CA SER A 8 -7.70 -3.45 19.78
C SER A 8 -6.30 -3.11 19.25
N HIS A 9 -5.72 -2.01 19.71
CA HIS A 9 -4.41 -1.55 19.27
C HIS A 9 -3.74 -0.63 20.28
N ILE A 10 -2.41 -0.54 20.18
CA ILE A 10 -1.64 0.49 20.86
C ILE A 10 -1.88 1.81 20.13
N LYS A 11 -2.34 2.83 20.86
CA LYS A 11 -2.49 4.19 20.31
C LYS A 11 -1.12 4.72 19.90
N TRP A 12 -0.95 5.07 18.63
CA TRP A 12 0.37 5.38 18.08
C TRP A 12 0.35 6.48 17.03
N ALA A 13 0.71 7.71 17.42
CA ALA A 13 0.76 8.86 16.51
C ALA A 13 -0.60 9.27 15.90
N ASN A 14 -1.68 9.13 16.67
CA ASN A 14 -2.98 9.74 16.40
C ASN A 14 -3.51 10.47 17.67
N PRO A 15 -3.33 11.79 17.79
CA PRO A 15 -2.84 12.72 16.77
C PRO A 15 -1.32 12.60 16.45
N TYR A 16 -0.94 12.77 15.18
CA TYR A 16 0.46 12.96 14.77
C TYR A 16 0.85 14.43 14.93
N TYR A 17 2.03 14.70 15.49
CA TYR A 17 2.43 16.06 15.86
C TYR A 17 2.58 17.03 14.68
N LYS A 18 2.77 16.53 13.44
CA LYS A 18 2.82 17.37 12.23
C LYS A 18 1.46 17.52 11.52
N GLY A 19 0.38 17.06 12.14
CA GLY A 19 -0.95 17.06 11.53
C GLY A 19 -1.23 15.81 10.70
N LYS A 20 -2.35 15.81 9.97
CA LYS A 20 -2.80 14.66 9.18
C LYS A 20 -1.98 14.51 7.90
N ILE A 21 -1.56 13.29 7.62
CA ILE A 21 -0.91 12.92 6.36
C ILE A 21 -1.99 12.59 5.33
N LYS A 22 -1.94 13.18 4.14
CA LYS A 22 -2.84 12.86 3.04
C LYS A 22 -2.37 11.61 2.32
N VAL A 23 -3.16 10.54 2.36
CA VAL A 23 -2.77 9.21 1.87
C VAL A 23 -3.72 8.73 0.79
N LEU A 24 -3.18 8.24 -0.33
CA LEU A 24 -3.93 7.40 -1.26
C LEU A 24 -3.54 5.94 -1.07
N VAL A 25 -4.47 5.09 -0.63
CA VAL A 25 -4.23 3.64 -0.52
C VAL A 25 -4.81 2.91 -1.72
N VAL A 26 -3.96 2.17 -2.42
CA VAL A 26 -4.31 1.33 -3.57
C VAL A 26 -4.14 -0.12 -3.17
N ALA A 27 -5.25 -0.83 -2.97
CA ALA A 27 -5.25 -2.22 -2.51
C ALA A 27 -6.58 -2.91 -2.89
N PRO A 28 -6.63 -4.25 -2.94
CA PRO A 28 -7.86 -4.97 -3.27
C PRO A 28 -9.00 -4.65 -2.31
N THR A 29 -10.22 -4.65 -2.84
CA THR A 29 -11.47 -4.31 -2.11
C THR A 29 -11.55 -4.99 -0.73
N TRP A 30 -11.24 -6.29 -0.67
CA TRP A 30 -11.37 -7.10 0.55
C TRP A 30 -10.28 -6.87 1.61
N SER A 31 -9.20 -6.17 1.26
CA SER A 31 -8.08 -5.86 2.16
C SER A 31 -8.16 -4.48 2.80
N GLN A 32 -9.11 -3.64 2.36
CA GLN A 32 -9.19 -2.22 2.74
C GLN A 32 -9.58 -1.99 4.20
N ARG A 33 -9.87 -3.05 4.96
CA ARG A 33 -9.96 -2.97 6.42
C ARG A 33 -8.65 -2.46 7.02
N GLU A 34 -7.50 -2.87 6.47
CA GLU A 34 -6.19 -2.42 6.94
C GLU A 34 -6.00 -0.90 6.78
N THR A 35 -6.61 -0.28 5.77
CA THR A 35 -6.60 1.18 5.60
C THR A 35 -7.26 1.90 6.78
N VAL A 36 -8.40 1.38 7.25
CA VAL A 36 -9.09 1.92 8.43
C VAL A 36 -8.27 1.68 9.69
N GLU A 37 -7.69 0.50 9.84
CA GLU A 37 -6.88 0.15 11.01
C GLU A 37 -5.59 0.98 11.09
N LEU A 38 -5.00 1.32 9.93
CA LEU A 38 -3.92 2.28 9.82
C LEU A 38 -4.37 3.68 10.27
N ALA A 39 -5.56 4.12 9.85
CA ALA A 39 -6.13 5.42 10.25
C ALA A 39 -6.54 5.51 11.72
N GLN A 40 -6.84 4.37 12.36
CA GLN A 40 -7.05 4.30 13.81
C GLN A 40 -5.73 4.53 14.56
N ARG A 41 -4.63 4.00 14.02
CA ARG A 41 -3.29 4.10 14.63
C ARG A 41 -2.66 5.45 14.35
N LEU A 42 -2.50 5.85 13.10
CA LEU A 42 -1.80 7.05 12.62
C LEU A 42 -2.77 8.12 12.14
N SER A 43 -2.49 9.41 12.40
CA SER A 43 -3.28 10.51 11.83
C SER A 43 -3.12 10.64 10.32
N ILE A 44 -3.99 9.96 9.59
CA ILE A 44 -4.08 10.06 8.13
C ILE A 44 -5.46 10.58 7.70
N ASP A 45 -5.46 11.34 6.61
CA ASP A 45 -6.63 11.66 5.81
C ASP A 45 -6.52 10.84 4.52
N TYR A 46 -7.36 9.83 4.35
CA TYR A 46 -7.15 8.80 3.34
C TYR A 46 -8.24 8.75 2.28
N GLN A 47 -7.81 8.46 1.06
CA GLN A 47 -8.66 7.98 -0.02
C GLN A 47 -8.23 6.56 -0.39
N ALA A 48 -9.17 5.78 -0.93
CA ALA A 48 -8.90 4.42 -1.37
C ALA A 48 -9.24 4.23 -2.84
N ILE A 49 -8.34 3.56 -3.57
CA ILE A 49 -8.63 2.90 -4.84
C ILE A 49 -8.71 1.41 -4.55
N MET A 50 -9.90 0.86 -4.77
CA MET A 50 -10.21 -0.54 -4.51
C MET A 50 -10.11 -1.32 -5.81
N THR A 51 -9.09 -2.16 -5.94
CA THR A 51 -8.93 -3.04 -7.11
C THR A 51 -9.78 -4.30 -6.92
N HIS A 52 -10.05 -5.01 -8.01
CA HIS A 52 -10.79 -6.26 -7.94
C HIS A 52 -9.99 -7.33 -7.18
N SER A 53 -8.72 -7.49 -7.55
CA SER A 53 -7.78 -8.41 -6.92
C SER A 53 -6.37 -7.81 -6.89
N TYR A 54 -5.35 -8.60 -6.52
CA TYR A 54 -3.96 -8.19 -6.65
C TYR A 54 -3.47 -8.13 -8.09
N LEU A 55 -4.15 -8.82 -9.02
CA LEU A 55 -3.74 -8.96 -10.42
C LEU A 55 -4.72 -8.28 -11.39
N GLU A 56 -5.89 -7.87 -10.91
CA GLU A 56 -6.96 -7.30 -11.72
C GLU A 56 -7.40 -5.95 -11.16
N TYR A 57 -7.31 -4.93 -12.02
CA TYR A 57 -7.72 -3.57 -11.73
C TYR A 57 -9.25 -3.47 -11.52
N ASP A 58 -10.03 -4.03 -12.45
CA ASP A 58 -11.48 -4.17 -12.39
C ASP A 58 -11.88 -5.52 -13.03
N THR A 59 -13.18 -5.76 -13.22
CA THR A 59 -13.69 -7.03 -13.79
C THR A 59 -13.70 -7.08 -15.31
N GLY A 60 -13.31 -6.01 -16.01
CA GLY A 60 -13.28 -5.89 -17.47
C GLY A 60 -14.65 -5.92 -18.16
N ARG A 61 -15.72 -6.21 -17.42
CA ARG A 61 -17.10 -6.30 -17.92
C ARG A 61 -18.10 -5.97 -16.82
N ASP A 62 -19.27 -5.50 -17.24
CA ASP A 62 -20.43 -5.39 -16.37
C ASP A 62 -20.92 -6.79 -15.98
N ALA A 63 -21.16 -6.99 -14.68
CA ALA A 63 -21.68 -8.24 -14.14
C ALA A 63 -22.56 -7.98 -12.92
N TYR A 64 -23.48 -8.90 -12.65
CA TYR A 64 -24.37 -8.83 -11.49
C TYR A 64 -23.55 -8.91 -10.19
N MET A 65 -23.87 -8.05 -9.21
CA MET A 65 -23.16 -7.89 -7.93
C MET A 65 -21.69 -7.42 -8.03
N VAL A 66 -21.30 -6.86 -9.17
CA VAL A 66 -19.95 -6.33 -9.40
C VAL A 66 -20.05 -4.85 -9.74
N VAL A 67 -19.08 -4.05 -9.28
CA VAL A 67 -18.98 -2.64 -9.65
C VAL A 67 -18.60 -2.53 -11.12
N SER A 68 -19.39 -1.78 -11.90
CA SER A 68 -19.11 -1.55 -13.32
C SER A 68 -17.70 -0.95 -13.53
N PRO A 69 -16.95 -1.40 -14.55
CA PRO A 69 -15.65 -0.80 -14.91
C PRO A 69 -15.72 0.72 -15.14
N SER A 70 -16.85 1.22 -15.65
CA SER A 70 -17.07 2.67 -15.85
C SER A 70 -17.04 3.44 -14.52
N VAL A 71 -17.70 2.92 -13.49
CA VAL A 71 -17.73 3.50 -12.14
C VAL A 71 -16.34 3.42 -11.50
N VAL A 72 -15.62 2.29 -11.65
CA VAL A 72 -14.24 2.17 -11.16
C VAL A 72 -13.35 3.24 -11.79
N LYS A 73 -13.45 3.43 -13.11
CA LYS A 73 -12.68 4.44 -13.85
C LYS A 73 -12.98 5.86 -13.37
N GLU A 74 -14.24 6.20 -13.12
CA GLU A 74 -14.65 7.51 -12.61
C GLU A 74 -14.10 7.78 -11.21
N VAL A 75 -14.27 6.82 -10.29
CA VAL A 75 -13.75 6.92 -8.92
C VAL A 75 -12.23 7.06 -8.93
N VAL A 76 -11.53 6.23 -9.71
CA VAL A 76 -10.07 6.29 -9.80
C VAL A 76 -9.61 7.63 -10.36
N LYS A 77 -10.27 8.16 -11.40
CA LYS A 77 -9.99 9.49 -11.93
C LYS A 77 -10.20 10.58 -10.89
N GLU A 78 -11.31 10.54 -10.14
CA GLU A 78 -11.60 11.50 -9.07
C GLU A 78 -10.50 11.47 -8.00
N ARG A 79 -10.15 10.28 -7.50
CA ARG A 79 -9.11 10.14 -6.46
C ARG A 79 -7.74 10.57 -6.98
N LEU A 80 -7.37 10.22 -8.21
CA LEU A 80 -6.10 10.63 -8.81
C LEU A 80 -6.02 12.13 -9.13
N ASN A 81 -7.13 12.86 -9.14
CA ASN A 81 -7.11 14.32 -9.32
C ASN A 81 -6.80 15.11 -8.03
N GLN A 82 -6.69 14.44 -6.89
CA GLN A 82 -6.35 15.07 -5.60
C GLN A 82 -4.85 15.02 -5.32
N ASP A 83 -4.35 15.90 -4.45
CA ASP A 83 -2.96 15.88 -4.00
C ASP A 83 -2.79 15.04 -2.72
N TYR A 84 -1.71 14.27 -2.67
CA TYR A 84 -1.37 13.38 -1.56
C TYR A 84 0.09 13.57 -1.14
N ASP A 85 0.35 13.39 0.15
CA ASP A 85 1.70 13.34 0.68
C ASP A 85 2.37 12.00 0.36
N VAL A 86 1.58 10.91 0.34
CA VAL A 86 2.05 9.56 0.06
C VAL A 86 0.99 8.72 -0.64
N VAL A 87 1.43 7.90 -1.60
CA VAL A 87 0.66 6.81 -2.20
C VAL A 87 1.15 5.50 -1.61
N ILE A 88 0.24 4.65 -1.13
CA ILE A 88 0.54 3.31 -0.63
C ILE A 88 -0.04 2.29 -1.62
N MET A 89 0.80 1.39 -2.12
CA MET A 89 0.41 0.30 -3.01
C MET A 89 0.54 -1.03 -2.25
N GLY A 90 -0.58 -1.67 -1.92
CA GLY A 90 -0.65 -2.89 -1.12
C GLY A 90 -0.65 -4.15 -1.98
N LYS A 91 0.54 -4.72 -2.24
CA LYS A 91 0.79 -5.99 -2.96
C LYS A 91 0.18 -6.13 -4.36
N VAL A 92 -0.46 -5.09 -4.88
CA VAL A 92 -1.04 -5.04 -6.22
C VAL A 92 0.05 -5.15 -7.28
N ASP A 93 -0.27 -5.76 -8.42
CA ASP A 93 0.58 -5.77 -9.59
C ASP A 93 0.58 -4.39 -10.25
N TRP A 94 1.73 -3.93 -10.69
CA TRP A 94 1.87 -2.66 -11.37
C TRP A 94 1.30 -2.70 -12.80
N GLN A 95 1.48 -3.82 -13.50
CA GLN A 95 1.10 -3.94 -14.91
C GLN A 95 -0.40 -4.09 -15.12
N MET A 96 -1.17 -4.41 -14.07
CA MET A 96 -2.63 -4.47 -14.18
C MET A 96 -3.26 -3.09 -14.39
N PHE A 97 -2.56 -2.01 -14.03
CA PHE A 97 -3.09 -0.66 -14.14
C PHE A 97 -3.01 -0.14 -15.58
N PRO A 98 -4.09 0.49 -16.08
CA PRO A 98 -4.05 1.23 -17.34
C PRO A 98 -2.90 2.24 -17.38
N PRO A 99 -2.24 2.47 -18.54
CA PRO A 99 -1.09 3.39 -18.64
C PRO A 99 -1.36 4.79 -18.08
N GLU A 100 -2.57 5.32 -18.23
CA GLU A 100 -2.97 6.62 -17.69
C GLU A 100 -2.98 6.66 -16.15
N VAL A 101 -3.36 5.56 -15.50
CA VAL A 101 -3.37 5.42 -14.03
C VAL A 101 -1.93 5.34 -13.53
N ARG A 102 -1.10 4.50 -14.15
CA ARG A 102 0.34 4.41 -13.86
C ARG A 102 1.02 5.77 -13.98
N LEU A 103 0.79 6.46 -15.11
CA LEU A 103 1.36 7.78 -15.37
C LEU A 103 0.90 8.82 -14.34
N ALA A 104 -0.37 8.78 -13.92
CA ALA A 104 -0.89 9.71 -12.92
C ALA A 104 -0.22 9.50 -11.55
N ILE A 105 -0.03 8.24 -11.12
CA ILE A 105 0.69 7.91 -9.88
C ILE A 105 2.15 8.37 -9.98
N LEU A 106 2.86 7.99 -11.06
CA LEU A 106 4.25 8.38 -11.28
C LEU A 106 4.44 9.90 -11.29
N LYS A 107 3.53 10.66 -11.92
CA LYS A 107 3.58 12.13 -11.93
C LYS A 107 3.49 12.73 -10.52
N LYS A 108 2.67 12.16 -9.63
CA LYS A 108 2.56 12.64 -8.23
C LYS A 108 3.86 12.42 -7.48
N VAL A 109 4.41 11.20 -7.58
CA VAL A 109 5.67 10.84 -6.93
C VAL A 109 6.80 11.72 -7.47
N PHE A 110 6.92 11.82 -8.79
CA PHE A 110 7.93 12.67 -9.44
C PHE A 110 7.86 14.14 -8.98
N LYS A 111 6.67 14.66 -8.72
CA LYS A 111 6.46 16.03 -8.23
C LYS A 111 6.77 16.23 -6.74
N GLY A 112 6.80 15.17 -5.93
CA GLY A 112 7.18 15.25 -4.52
C GLY A 112 6.46 14.31 -3.57
N ALA A 113 5.39 13.64 -3.99
CA ALA A 113 4.71 12.67 -3.14
C ALA A 113 5.62 11.47 -2.83
N GLY A 114 5.45 10.87 -1.66
CA GLY A 114 6.03 9.58 -1.34
C GLY A 114 5.32 8.44 -2.07
N LEU A 115 6.04 7.35 -2.33
CA LEU A 115 5.47 6.06 -2.72
C LEU A 115 5.93 5.00 -1.72
N LEU A 116 4.99 4.31 -1.08
CA LEU A 116 5.25 3.08 -0.33
C LEU A 116 4.67 1.91 -1.12
N TYR A 117 5.53 1.05 -1.65
CA TYR A 117 5.11 -0.16 -2.35
C TYR A 117 5.39 -1.38 -1.48
N ILE A 118 4.32 -2.02 -1.03
CA ILE A 118 4.36 -3.19 -0.16
C ILE A 118 4.34 -4.44 -1.03
N ASP A 119 5.37 -5.26 -0.85
CA ASP A 119 5.58 -6.56 -1.49
C ASP A 119 5.30 -6.54 -3.01
N PRO A 120 5.93 -5.62 -3.77
CA PRO A 120 5.71 -5.53 -5.21
C PRO A 120 6.18 -6.82 -5.90
N PRO A 121 5.41 -7.35 -6.87
CA PRO A 121 5.94 -8.32 -7.82
C PRO A 121 7.17 -7.77 -8.53
N LYS A 122 8.03 -8.66 -9.02
CA LYS A 122 9.17 -8.25 -9.84
C LYS A 122 8.66 -7.58 -11.11
N ASP A 123 9.12 -6.36 -11.36
CA ASP A 123 8.69 -5.57 -12.50
C ASP A 123 9.87 -4.76 -13.07
N GLU A 124 10.19 -5.01 -14.34
CA GLU A 124 11.35 -4.37 -14.99
C GLU A 124 11.16 -2.86 -15.21
N GLU A 125 9.92 -2.40 -15.40
CA GLU A 125 9.62 -0.98 -15.58
C GLU A 125 9.92 -0.23 -14.28
N LEU A 126 9.41 -0.73 -13.14
CA LEU A 126 9.65 -0.16 -11.82
C LEU A 126 11.11 -0.26 -11.41
N ASP A 127 11.78 -1.37 -11.69
CA ASP A 127 13.21 -1.50 -11.40
C ASP A 127 14.03 -0.45 -12.16
N LYS A 128 13.67 -0.16 -13.42
CA LYS A 128 14.31 0.94 -14.19
C LYS A 128 13.93 2.31 -13.62
N LEU A 129 12.64 2.58 -13.39
CA LEU A 129 12.17 3.88 -12.90
C LEU A 129 12.73 4.24 -11.52
N PHE A 130 12.91 3.24 -10.64
CA PHE A 130 13.36 3.44 -9.26
C PHE A 130 14.82 3.04 -9.03
N SER A 131 15.60 2.86 -10.11
CA SER A 131 17.05 2.61 -10.10
C SER A 131 17.90 3.84 -9.74
N GLY A 132 17.28 5.00 -9.53
CA GLY A 132 17.95 6.27 -9.21
C GLY A 132 18.67 6.28 -7.86
N GLU A 133 18.99 7.49 -7.37
CA GLU A 133 19.69 7.71 -6.11
C GLU A 133 19.11 6.86 -4.97
N ARG A 134 19.93 5.97 -4.41
CA ARG A 134 19.60 5.20 -3.21
C ARG A 134 19.58 6.14 -2.01
N LEU A 135 18.54 6.04 -1.20
CA LEU A 135 18.42 6.82 0.02
C LEU A 135 18.74 5.95 1.22
N GLU A 136 19.33 6.57 2.23
CA GLU A 136 19.57 5.97 3.55
C GLU A 136 18.23 5.51 4.17
N SER A 137 18.18 4.28 4.67
CA SER A 137 16.97 3.67 5.27
C SER A 137 17.18 3.11 6.68
N SER A 138 18.41 3.11 7.22
CA SER A 138 18.74 2.56 8.55
C SER A 138 17.93 3.21 9.66
N PHE A 139 17.57 4.50 9.52
CA PHE A 139 16.73 5.19 10.49
C PHE A 139 15.36 4.52 10.69
N ILE A 140 14.81 3.81 9.69
CA ILE A 140 13.53 3.10 9.81
C ILE A 140 13.67 1.89 10.73
N PHE A 141 14.85 1.27 10.76
CA PHE A 141 15.14 0.12 11.63
C PHE A 141 15.42 0.52 13.08
N SER A 142 15.74 1.79 13.34
CA SER A 142 16.17 2.29 14.66
C SER A 142 15.13 2.19 15.80
N GLY A 143 13.90 1.75 15.52
CA GLY A 143 12.83 1.59 16.51
C GLY A 143 11.95 0.36 16.32
N ILE A 144 12.32 -0.56 15.44
CA ILE A 144 11.51 -1.74 15.12
C ILE A 144 12.39 -2.99 15.26
N PRO A 145 12.04 -3.94 16.15
CA PRO A 145 12.79 -5.18 16.31
C PRO A 145 12.44 -6.17 15.18
N PHE A 146 12.85 -5.86 13.95
CA PHE A 146 12.51 -6.64 12.75
C PHE A 146 12.88 -8.13 12.88
N SER A 147 14.00 -8.44 13.52
CA SER A 147 14.45 -9.82 13.78
C SER A 147 13.54 -10.59 14.76
N SER A 148 12.71 -9.90 15.54
CA SER A 148 11.74 -10.50 16.46
C SER A 148 10.34 -10.63 15.85
N LEU A 149 10.11 -10.08 14.65
CA LEU A 149 8.82 -10.20 13.96
C LEU A 149 8.77 -11.55 13.23
N PRO A 150 7.80 -12.44 13.54
CA PRO A 150 7.76 -13.79 12.95
C PRO A 150 7.80 -13.82 11.43
N ALA A 151 7.17 -12.84 10.77
CA ALA A 151 7.16 -12.71 9.32
C ALA A 151 8.52 -12.33 8.72
N LEU A 152 9.36 -11.61 9.46
CA LEU A 152 10.55 -10.93 8.94
C LEU A 152 11.86 -11.45 9.55
N GLN A 153 11.78 -12.31 10.56
CA GLN A 153 12.93 -12.84 11.32
C GLN A 153 14.02 -13.48 10.45
N ASN A 154 13.67 -14.00 9.28
CA ASN A 154 14.57 -14.70 8.35
C ASN A 154 14.96 -13.85 7.13
N ILE A 155 14.60 -12.56 7.11
CA ILE A 155 14.87 -11.66 5.98
C ILE A 155 15.93 -10.65 6.42
N PRO A 156 17.07 -10.54 5.71
CA PRO A 156 18.05 -9.51 6.00
C PRO A 156 17.42 -8.11 5.90
N SER A 157 17.71 -7.24 6.86
CA SER A 157 17.10 -5.89 6.96
C SER A 157 17.16 -5.09 5.66
N GLU A 158 18.29 -5.15 4.97
CA GLU A 158 18.57 -4.50 3.68
C GLU A 158 17.65 -4.98 2.56
N ASN A 159 17.08 -6.17 2.68
CA ASN A 159 16.11 -6.74 1.74
C ASN A 159 14.67 -6.43 2.14
N ILE A 160 14.41 -6.04 3.39
CA ILE A 160 13.07 -5.67 3.88
C ILE A 160 12.69 -4.28 3.37
N ILE A 161 13.57 -3.29 3.51
CA ILE A 161 13.28 -1.91 3.08
C ILE A 161 14.34 -1.41 2.12
N ARG A 162 13.88 -0.98 0.94
CA ARG A 162 14.70 -0.34 -0.08
C ARG A 162 14.16 1.04 -0.39
N MET A 163 14.96 2.08 -0.18
CA MET A 163 14.59 3.45 -0.50
C MET A 163 15.36 4.00 -1.70
N SER A 164 14.67 4.75 -2.55
CA SER A 164 15.29 5.51 -3.64
C SER A 164 14.54 6.81 -3.92
N ARG A 165 15.14 7.68 -4.72
CA ARG A 165 14.52 8.91 -5.21
C ARG A 165 13.96 8.73 -6.61
N PHE A 166 12.77 9.28 -6.83
CA PHE A 166 12.17 9.42 -8.16
C PHE A 166 11.65 10.85 -8.35
N GLY A 167 12.35 11.63 -9.18
CA GLY A 167 12.12 13.07 -9.27
C GLY A 167 12.34 13.76 -7.92
N LYS A 168 11.32 14.46 -7.42
CA LYS A 168 11.32 15.09 -6.09
C LYS A 168 10.80 14.16 -4.98
N GLY A 169 10.12 13.07 -5.34
CA GLY A 169 9.54 12.11 -4.41
C GLY A 169 10.53 11.08 -3.89
N LYS A 170 10.13 10.41 -2.81
CA LYS A 170 10.84 9.27 -2.23
C LYS A 170 10.02 8.01 -2.47
N VAL A 171 10.68 6.96 -2.93
CA VAL A 171 10.09 5.63 -3.10
C VAL A 171 10.65 4.72 -2.02
N CYS A 172 9.77 4.04 -1.31
CA CYS A 172 10.09 3.02 -0.33
C CYS A 172 9.43 1.72 -0.77
N VAL A 173 10.23 0.70 -1.03
CA VAL A 173 9.75 -0.67 -1.22
C VAL A 173 9.89 -1.39 0.12
N LEU A 174 8.78 -1.92 0.62
CA LEU A 174 8.72 -2.77 1.81
C LEU A 174 8.43 -4.20 1.35
N ASN A 175 9.39 -5.10 1.49
CA ASN A 175 9.30 -6.47 1.02
C ASN A 175 9.15 -7.42 2.22
N TYR A 176 8.12 -8.26 2.17
CA TYR A 176 7.85 -9.25 3.21
C TYR A 176 8.36 -10.65 2.83
N GLY A 177 8.93 -10.80 1.63
CA GLY A 177 9.44 -12.07 1.13
C GLY A 177 8.34 -13.11 0.93
N GLU A 178 7.09 -12.66 0.72
CA GLU A 178 5.95 -13.56 0.62
C GLU A 178 5.85 -14.17 -0.78
N THR A 179 5.64 -15.48 -0.82
CA THR A 179 5.30 -16.21 -2.04
C THR A 179 3.79 -16.31 -2.24
N ASP A 180 3.03 -16.23 -1.15
CA ASP A 180 1.58 -16.39 -1.10
C ASP A 180 0.94 -15.14 -0.51
N LYS A 181 -0.14 -14.67 -1.14
CA LYS A 181 -0.86 -13.46 -0.72
C LYS A 181 -2.18 -13.84 -0.08
N SER A 182 -2.41 -13.32 1.13
CA SER A 182 -3.72 -13.34 1.77
C SER A 182 -4.72 -12.52 0.95
N PRO A 183 -5.96 -12.99 0.71
CA PRO A 183 -6.99 -12.17 0.08
C PRO A 183 -7.41 -10.95 0.92
N TYR A 184 -7.05 -10.92 2.21
CA TYR A 184 -7.48 -9.91 3.17
C TYR A 184 -6.34 -9.02 3.71
N GLN A 185 -5.07 -9.36 3.45
CA GLN A 185 -3.91 -8.59 3.93
C GLN A 185 -3.00 -8.14 2.79
N SER A 186 -3.05 -6.84 2.53
CA SER A 186 -2.33 -6.08 1.53
C SER A 186 -1.30 -5.11 2.13
N LEU A 187 -1.47 -4.68 3.38
CA LEU A 187 -0.57 -3.75 4.06
C LEU A 187 0.28 -4.42 5.14
N THR A 188 -0.05 -5.66 5.50
CA THR A 188 0.66 -6.47 6.50
C THR A 188 1.05 -7.84 5.91
N PRO A 189 2.06 -8.52 6.48
CA PRO A 189 2.36 -9.90 6.11
C PRO A 189 1.18 -10.83 6.43
N PHE A 190 0.95 -11.80 5.55
CA PHE A 190 0.08 -12.94 5.80
C PHE A 190 0.61 -13.81 6.94
N LYS A 191 1.90 -14.17 6.90
CA LYS A 191 2.53 -14.99 7.97
C LYS A 191 2.61 -14.22 9.28
N GLY A 192 2.18 -14.85 10.37
CA GLY A 192 2.13 -14.20 11.69
C GLY A 192 1.01 -13.16 11.83
N GLY A 193 0.10 -13.08 10.86
CA GLY A 193 -1.17 -12.37 10.96
C GLY A 193 -2.21 -13.13 11.78
N TYR A 194 -3.48 -12.73 11.65
CA TYR A 194 -4.64 -13.32 12.34
C TYR A 194 -4.54 -14.86 12.43
N ASP A 195 -4.81 -15.41 13.62
CA ASP A 195 -4.90 -16.85 13.84
C ASP A 195 -5.82 -17.47 12.78
N GLU A 196 -5.37 -18.52 12.09
CA GLU A 196 -6.12 -19.15 10.98
C GLU A 196 -7.51 -19.63 11.41
N SER A 197 -7.73 -19.75 12.73
CA SER A 197 -9.03 -20.04 13.36
C SER A 197 -10.09 -18.93 13.20
N ALA A 198 -9.71 -17.69 12.87
CA ALA A 198 -10.64 -16.55 12.79
C ALA A 198 -11.44 -16.48 11.49
N PHE A 199 -11.15 -17.32 10.49
CA PHE A 199 -11.81 -17.31 9.18
C PHE A 199 -12.88 -18.40 9.00
N TYR A 200 -13.15 -19.20 10.04
CA TYR A 200 -14.11 -20.32 10.01
C TYR A 200 -15.39 -20.11 10.83
N TYR A 201 -15.81 -18.86 11.06
CA TYR A 201 -17.09 -18.54 11.71
C TYR A 201 -18.00 -17.72 10.81
#